data_AF-A0A4Q5QM02-F1
#
_entry.id   AF-A0A4Q5QM02-F1
#
_cell.length_a   1.000
_cell.length_b   1.000
_cell.length_c   1.000
_cell.angle_alpha   90.00
_cell.angle_beta   90.00
_cell.angle_gamma   90.00
#
_symmetry.space_group_name_H-M   'P 1'
#
loop_
_entity.id
_entity.type
_entity.pdbx_description
1 polymer ?
#
loop_
_entity_poly.entity_id
_entity_poly.type
_entity_poly.pdbx_seq_one_letter_code
_entity_poly.pdbx_strand_id
1 'polypeptide(L)'
;DQYTDAEWRPKTERVAALFADAGIAVPDQEDWRRLRASVVEHGIFNQNLQAVPPTGSISYINNSTSSIHPIASKIEIRKEGKLGRVYYPAPFMTNDNLEYYADAYEIGPEKIIDTYAAATQHVDQGLSLTLFFKDTATTRDINRAQIYAWRKGIKTIYYIRLRQLALEGTEVDGCVSCML
;
A
#
# COMPACT_ATOMS: atom_id res chain seq x y z
N ASP A 1 1.44 -22.91 16.90
CA ASP A 1 1.73 -22.09 15.70
C ASP A 1 0.82 -20.87 15.69
N GLN A 2 1.25 -19.73 15.13
CA GLN A 2 0.54 -18.44 15.24
C GLN A 2 -0.90 -18.48 14.68
N TYR A 3 -1.21 -19.36 13.74
CA TYR A 3 -2.54 -19.50 13.15
C TYR A 3 -3.41 -20.58 13.81
N THR A 4 -2.81 -21.53 14.51
CA THR A 4 -3.53 -22.62 15.21
C THR A 4 -3.82 -22.31 16.67
N ASP A 5 -3.00 -21.45 17.29
CA ASP A 5 -3.02 -21.18 18.72
C ASP A 5 -3.61 -19.80 19.05
N ALA A 6 -3.58 -18.87 18.08
CA ALA A 6 -4.13 -17.52 18.24
C ALA A 6 -5.35 -17.30 17.34
N GLU A 7 -6.20 -16.37 17.76
CA GLU A 7 -7.39 -16.01 17.02
C GLU A 7 -7.23 -14.80 16.13
N TRP A 8 -7.58 -14.98 14.86
CA TRP A 8 -7.51 -13.97 13.81
C TRP A 8 -8.91 -13.51 13.45
N ARG A 9 -9.42 -12.53 14.19
CA ARG A 9 -10.72 -11.91 13.94
C ARG A 9 -10.57 -10.42 13.61
N PRO A 10 -11.50 -9.84 12.82
CA PRO A 10 -11.59 -8.40 12.65
C PRO A 10 -11.60 -7.68 14.01
N LYS A 11 -10.67 -6.74 14.20
CA LYS A 11 -10.56 -5.97 15.44
C LYS A 11 -11.61 -4.86 15.58
N THR A 12 -12.27 -4.51 14.49
CA THR A 12 -13.28 -3.44 14.46
C THR A 12 -14.56 -3.96 13.84
N GLU A 13 -15.70 -3.43 14.32
CA GLU A 13 -17.03 -3.77 13.80
C GLU A 13 -17.16 -3.44 12.32
N ARG A 14 -16.58 -2.30 11.88
CA ARG A 14 -16.59 -1.91 10.47
C ARG A 14 -15.90 -2.95 9.59
N VAL A 15 -14.75 -3.47 10.01
CA VAL A 15 -14.05 -4.51 9.24
C VAL A 15 -14.84 -5.83 9.26
N ALA A 16 -15.42 -6.20 10.40
CA ALA A 16 -16.28 -7.39 10.47
C ALA A 16 -17.46 -7.30 9.49
N ALA A 17 -18.13 -6.13 9.43
CA ALA A 17 -19.21 -5.88 8.49
C ALA A 17 -18.75 -5.98 7.03
N LEU A 18 -17.57 -5.47 6.67
CA LEU A 18 -17.05 -5.59 5.29
C LEU A 18 -16.90 -7.05 4.84
N PHE A 19 -16.40 -7.93 5.70
CA PHE A 19 -16.30 -9.36 5.39
C PHE A 19 -17.68 -10.02 5.28
N ALA A 20 -18.59 -9.69 6.20
CA ALA A 20 -19.96 -10.21 6.20
C ALA A 20 -20.75 -9.78 4.95
N ASP A 21 -20.70 -8.50 4.59
CA ASP A 21 -21.36 -7.93 3.41
C ASP A 21 -20.83 -8.55 2.12
N ALA A 22 -19.54 -8.90 2.08
CA ALA A 22 -18.91 -9.59 0.96
C ALA A 22 -19.19 -11.11 0.93
N GLY A 23 -19.81 -11.67 1.98
CA GLY A 23 -20.02 -13.12 2.11
C GLY A 23 -18.72 -13.92 2.28
N ILE A 24 -17.65 -13.29 2.79
CA ILE A 24 -16.33 -13.92 2.95
C ILE A 24 -16.14 -14.33 4.41
N ALA A 25 -16.03 -15.63 4.65
CA ALA A 25 -15.67 -16.16 5.96
C ALA A 25 -14.16 -16.01 6.21
N VAL A 26 -13.79 -15.48 7.38
CA VAL A 26 -12.39 -15.43 7.84
C VAL A 26 -12.02 -16.83 8.37
N PRO A 27 -10.94 -17.47 7.87
CA PRO A 27 -10.56 -18.81 8.31
C PRO A 27 -10.32 -18.90 9.82
N ASP A 28 -10.87 -19.93 10.45
CA ASP A 28 -10.67 -20.21 11.87
C ASP A 28 -9.50 -21.18 12.12
N GLN A 29 -9.26 -21.53 13.39
CA GLN A 29 -8.16 -22.42 13.76
C GLN A 29 -8.35 -23.84 13.22
N GLU A 30 -9.59 -24.29 13.05
CA GLU A 30 -9.86 -25.63 12.54
C GLU A 30 -9.58 -25.69 11.03
N ASP A 31 -9.93 -24.64 10.29
CA ASP A 31 -9.50 -24.47 8.90
C ASP A 31 -7.98 -24.55 8.77
N TRP A 32 -7.25 -23.86 9.65
CA TRP A 32 -5.78 -23.89 9.66
C TRP A 32 -5.22 -25.26 10.05
N ARG A 33 -5.81 -25.97 11.03
CA ARG A 33 -5.38 -27.32 11.40
C ARG A 33 -5.58 -28.31 10.26
N ARG A 34 -6.74 -28.24 9.59
CA ARG A 34 -7.07 -29.07 8.42
C ARG A 34 -6.11 -28.80 7.27
N LEU A 35 -5.84 -27.53 6.96
CA LEU A 35 -4.86 -27.15 5.94
C LEU A 35 -3.46 -27.65 6.28
N ARG A 36 -3.01 -27.49 7.53
CA ARG A 36 -1.71 -27.98 8.00
C ARG A 36 -1.57 -29.49 7.80
N ALA A 37 -2.59 -30.27 8.17
CA ALA A 37 -2.59 -31.72 7.97
C ALA A 37 -2.47 -32.08 6.48
N SER A 38 -3.26 -31.42 5.62
CA SER A 38 -3.20 -31.62 4.17
C SER A 38 -1.84 -31.27 3.57
N VAL A 39 -1.19 -30.19 4.03
CA VAL A 39 0.13 -29.78 3.54
C VAL A 39 1.22 -30.76 3.98
N VAL A 40 1.12 -31.32 5.19
CA VAL A 40 2.06 -32.36 5.65
C VAL A 40 1.91 -33.64 4.84
N GLU A 41 0.68 -34.02 4.47
CA GLU A 41 0.42 -35.24 3.70
C GLU A 41 0.78 -35.10 2.22
N HIS A 42 0.45 -33.98 1.59
CA HIS A 42 0.53 -33.81 0.14
C HIS A 42 1.63 -32.84 -0.33
N GLY A 43 2.18 -32.05 0.58
CA GLY A 43 3.10 -30.96 0.26
C GLY A 43 2.40 -29.77 -0.41
N ILE A 44 3.23 -28.84 -0.89
CA ILE A 44 2.83 -27.73 -1.76
C ILE A 44 3.68 -27.75 -3.02
N PHE A 45 3.10 -27.32 -4.14
CA PHE A 45 3.83 -27.31 -5.42
C PHE A 45 4.84 -26.16 -5.50
N ASN A 46 4.43 -24.97 -5.05
CA ASN A 46 5.24 -23.76 -5.14
C ASN A 46 6.01 -23.54 -3.82
N GLN A 47 7.31 -23.29 -3.91
CA GLN A 47 8.14 -22.97 -2.74
C GLN A 47 7.75 -21.63 -2.09
N ASN A 48 7.36 -20.65 -2.90
CA ASN A 48 6.95 -19.31 -2.48
C ASN A 48 5.66 -18.93 -3.23
N LEU A 49 4.79 -18.15 -2.59
CA LEU A 49 3.44 -17.85 -3.10
C LEU A 49 3.21 -16.35 -3.32
N GLN A 50 3.59 -15.51 -2.36
CA GLN A 50 3.22 -14.10 -2.34
C GLN A 50 4.46 -13.21 -2.34
N ALA A 51 4.43 -12.21 -3.21
CA ALA A 51 5.31 -11.05 -3.21
C ALA A 51 4.47 -9.85 -3.65
N VAL A 52 4.67 -8.68 -3.02
CA VAL A 52 3.90 -7.47 -3.32
C VAL A 52 4.81 -6.44 -4.02
N PRO A 53 4.83 -6.42 -5.37
CA PRO A 53 5.60 -5.44 -6.12
C PRO A 53 4.90 -4.07 -6.15
N PRO A 54 5.59 -3.00 -6.59
CA PRO A 54 4.88 -1.80 -7.03
C PRO A 54 4.09 -2.14 -8.31
N THR A 55 2.95 -1.50 -8.50
CA THR A 55 2.14 -1.68 -9.72
C THR A 55 2.21 -0.39 -10.53
N GLY A 56 3.07 -0.39 -11.55
CA GLY A 56 3.28 0.75 -12.44
C GLY A 56 2.10 0.94 -13.41
N SER A 57 2.36 0.94 -14.71
CA SER A 57 1.33 1.21 -15.74
C SER A 57 0.12 0.28 -15.72
N ILE A 58 0.29 -0.95 -15.22
CA ILE A 58 -0.80 -1.93 -15.07
C ILE A 58 -1.88 -1.48 -14.08
N SER A 59 -1.55 -0.64 -13.09
CA SER A 59 -2.53 -0.14 -12.12
C SER A 59 -3.55 0.79 -12.76
N TYR A 60 -3.13 1.58 -13.77
CA TYR A 60 -4.01 2.46 -14.53
C TYR A 60 -5.01 1.68 -15.38
N ILE A 61 -4.57 0.59 -16.01
CA ILE A 61 -5.46 -0.28 -16.80
C ILE A 61 -6.46 -0.98 -15.88
N ASN A 62 -6.00 -1.45 -14.71
CA ASN A 62 -6.83 -2.14 -13.74
C ASN A 62 -7.70 -1.19 -12.88
N ASN A 63 -7.60 0.13 -13.09
CA ASN A 63 -8.26 1.16 -12.28
C ASN A 63 -8.06 0.94 -10.77
N SER A 64 -6.79 0.81 -10.36
CA SER A 64 -6.37 0.58 -8.98
C SER A 64 -5.34 1.62 -8.53
N THR A 65 -5.23 1.82 -7.21
CA THR A 65 -4.10 2.54 -6.64
C THR A 65 -2.85 1.67 -6.69
N SER A 66 -1.66 2.27 -6.77
CA SER A 66 -0.42 1.50 -6.81
C SER A 66 -0.18 0.75 -5.51
N SER A 67 -0.19 -0.58 -5.56
CA SER A 67 0.14 -1.46 -4.43
C SER A 67 -0.74 -1.20 -3.20
N ILE A 68 -0.24 -1.47 -2.00
CA ILE A 68 -0.95 -1.30 -0.72
C ILE A 68 -0.58 0.00 0.03
N HIS A 69 0.21 0.88 -0.59
CA HIS A 69 0.54 2.19 -0.01
C HIS A 69 -0.48 3.25 -0.46
N PRO A 70 -0.58 4.40 0.25
CA PRO A 70 -1.44 5.50 -0.16
C PRO A 70 -1.07 6.04 -1.54
N ILE A 71 -2.03 6.74 -2.16
CA ILE A 71 -1.82 7.45 -3.43
C ILE A 71 -0.71 8.50 -3.29
N ALA A 72 0.07 8.70 -4.35
CA ALA A 72 1.08 9.76 -4.36
C ALA A 72 0.47 11.16 -4.59
N SER A 73 -0.71 11.21 -5.20
CA SER A 73 -1.47 12.42 -5.51
C SER A 73 -2.93 12.04 -5.82
N LYS A 74 -3.88 12.96 -5.59
CA LYS A 74 -5.30 12.77 -5.95
C LYS A 74 -5.49 12.63 -7.46
N ILE A 75 -4.82 13.48 -8.24
CA ILE A 75 -4.73 13.40 -9.70
C ILE A 75 -3.25 13.17 -10.04
N GLU A 76 -2.91 11.98 -10.51
CA GLU A 76 -1.54 11.68 -10.94
C GLU A 76 -1.28 12.27 -12.34
N ILE A 77 -0.14 12.95 -12.48
CA ILE A 77 0.29 13.59 -13.73
C ILE A 77 1.46 12.81 -14.29
N ARG A 78 1.31 12.32 -15.53
CA ARG A 78 2.35 11.57 -16.23
C ARG A 78 2.78 12.27 -17.49
N LYS A 79 4.09 12.29 -17.77
CA LYS A 79 4.65 12.89 -18.99
C LYS A 79 4.66 11.85 -20.11
N GLU A 80 3.54 11.72 -20.82
CA GLU A 80 3.37 10.74 -21.89
C GLU A 80 2.63 11.33 -23.10
N GLY A 81 2.89 10.75 -24.27
CA GLY A 81 2.20 11.07 -25.52
C GLY A 81 2.61 12.40 -26.16
N LYS A 82 2.01 12.69 -27.32
CA LYS A 82 2.28 13.91 -28.11
C LYS A 82 1.82 15.20 -27.41
N LEU A 83 0.83 15.08 -26.51
CA LEU A 83 0.30 16.17 -25.70
C LEU A 83 1.21 16.52 -24.50
N GLY A 84 2.21 15.68 -24.22
CA GLY A 84 3.19 15.90 -23.15
C GLY A 84 2.71 15.53 -21.76
N ARG A 85 1.39 15.42 -21.50
CA ARG A 85 0.83 15.01 -20.20
C ARG A 85 -0.46 14.20 -20.28
N VAL A 86 -0.63 13.29 -19.31
CA VAL A 86 -1.82 12.50 -19.05
C VAL A 86 -2.19 12.63 -17.57
N TYR A 87 -3.49 12.78 -17.28
CA TYR A 87 -4.04 12.92 -15.93
C TYR A 87 -4.80 11.65 -15.55
N TYR A 88 -4.52 11.13 -14.35
CA TYR A 88 -5.15 9.91 -13.83
C TYR A 88 -5.75 10.19 -12.44
N PRO A 89 -7.09 10.30 -12.33
CA PRO A 89 -7.75 10.43 -11.04
C PRO A 89 -7.70 9.11 -10.26
N ALA A 90 -7.56 9.20 -8.93
CA ALA A 90 -7.59 8.01 -8.07
C ALA A 90 -8.93 7.26 -8.20
N PRO A 91 -8.93 5.91 -8.22
CA PRO A 91 -10.15 5.12 -8.33
C PRO A 91 -11.16 5.42 -7.22
N PHE A 92 -12.45 5.47 -7.59
CA PHE A 92 -13.59 5.74 -6.69
C PHE A 92 -13.60 7.12 -6.01
N MET A 93 -12.67 7.99 -6.37
CA MET A 93 -12.63 9.36 -5.85
C MET A 93 -13.71 10.21 -6.51
N THR A 94 -14.43 10.94 -5.69
CA THR A 94 -15.48 11.90 -6.06
C THR A 94 -15.27 13.18 -5.25
N ASN A 95 -16.00 14.25 -5.59
CA ASN A 95 -15.90 15.50 -4.83
C ASN A 95 -16.41 15.36 -3.38
N ASP A 96 -17.29 14.39 -3.11
CA ASP A 96 -17.93 14.19 -1.81
C ASP A 96 -17.11 13.32 -0.85
N ASN A 97 -15.97 12.78 -1.30
CA ASN A 97 -15.16 11.85 -0.52
C ASN A 97 -13.65 12.14 -0.60
N LEU A 98 -13.26 13.36 -0.99
CA LEU A 98 -11.86 13.77 -1.18
C LEU A 98 -11.00 13.61 0.08
N GLU A 99 -11.60 13.67 1.27
CA GLU A 99 -10.94 13.53 2.56
C GLU A 99 -10.32 12.14 2.78
N TYR A 100 -10.82 11.11 2.09
CA TYR A 100 -10.24 9.75 2.17
C TYR A 100 -9.00 9.57 1.27
N TYR A 101 -8.70 10.54 0.42
CA TYR A 101 -7.62 10.50 -0.57
C TYR A 101 -6.48 11.45 -0.17
N ALA A 102 -6.09 11.39 1.11
CA ALA A 102 -4.85 12.02 1.60
C ALA A 102 -3.64 11.34 0.95
N ASP A 103 -2.69 12.15 0.47
CA ASP A 103 -1.54 11.62 -0.25
C ASP A 103 -0.51 10.98 0.70
N ALA A 104 0.41 10.18 0.15
CA ALA A 104 1.42 9.47 0.92
C ALA A 104 2.36 10.40 1.72
N TYR A 105 2.54 11.65 1.29
CA TYR A 105 3.32 12.66 2.01
C TYR A 105 2.57 13.24 3.21
N GLU A 106 1.25 13.39 3.11
CA GLU A 106 0.36 13.79 4.20
C GLU A 106 0.16 12.66 5.23
N ILE A 107 -0.01 11.42 4.75
CA ILE A 107 -0.14 10.23 5.61
C ILE A 107 1.15 9.98 6.40
N GLY A 108 2.30 10.14 5.75
CA GLY A 108 3.62 10.03 6.36
C GLY A 108 4.11 8.58 6.53
N PRO A 109 5.41 8.41 6.80
CA PRO A 109 6.08 7.11 6.74
C PRO A 109 5.62 6.13 7.83
N GLU A 110 5.23 6.60 9.01
CA GLU A 110 4.88 5.74 10.15
C GLU A 110 3.65 4.86 9.85
N LYS A 111 2.56 5.47 9.36
CA LYS A 111 1.34 4.76 8.99
C LYS A 111 1.56 3.80 7.82
N ILE A 112 2.39 4.19 6.85
CA ILE A 112 2.74 3.31 5.72
C ILE A 112 3.50 2.09 6.24
N ILE A 113 4.50 2.30 7.12
CA ILE A 113 5.26 1.21 7.74
C ILE A 113 4.33 0.28 8.52
N ASP A 114 3.38 0.81 9.28
CA ASP A 114 2.45 -0.01 10.07
C ASP A 114 1.52 -0.86 9.18
N THR A 115 1.02 -0.32 8.08
CA THR A 115 0.23 -1.09 7.09
C THR A 115 1.06 -2.22 6.49
N TYR A 116 2.31 -1.94 6.10
CA TYR A 116 3.19 -2.96 5.54
C TYR A 116 3.61 -3.99 6.59
N ALA A 117 3.78 -3.60 7.85
CA ALA A 117 4.11 -4.50 8.94
C ALA A 117 2.98 -5.51 9.17
N ALA A 118 1.72 -5.06 9.14
CA ALA A 118 0.56 -5.95 9.21
C ALA A 118 0.52 -6.96 8.05
N ALA A 119 0.82 -6.54 6.82
CA ALA A 119 0.88 -7.45 5.68
C ALA A 119 2.10 -8.40 5.72
N THR A 120 3.25 -7.93 6.22
CA THR A 120 4.53 -8.67 6.26
C THR A 120 4.42 -9.97 7.07
N GLN A 121 3.50 -10.04 8.04
CA GLN A 121 3.25 -11.23 8.84
C GLN A 121 2.74 -12.43 8.01
N HIS A 122 2.14 -12.14 6.85
CA HIS A 122 1.42 -13.11 6.01
C HIS A 122 2.07 -13.34 4.64
N VAL A 123 2.87 -12.39 4.14
CA VAL A 123 3.58 -12.51 2.85
C VAL A 123 4.88 -13.27 3.06
N ASP A 124 5.09 -14.40 2.37
CA ASP A 124 6.27 -15.25 2.51
C ASP A 124 7.55 -14.59 1.95
N GLN A 125 7.48 -13.88 0.83
CA GLN A 125 8.62 -13.17 0.26
C GLN A 125 8.72 -11.74 0.82
N GLY A 126 8.61 -10.71 -0.02
CA GLY A 126 8.78 -9.31 0.36
C GLY A 126 7.74 -8.39 -0.27
N LEU A 127 7.70 -7.16 0.25
CA LEU A 127 6.82 -6.10 -0.23
C LEU A 127 7.67 -4.87 -0.58
N SER A 128 7.41 -4.25 -1.73
CA SER A 128 8.14 -3.05 -2.13
C SER A 128 7.61 -1.83 -1.37
N LEU A 129 8.24 -1.53 -0.24
CA LEU A 129 7.90 -0.40 0.62
C LEU A 129 8.61 0.87 0.16
N THR A 130 7.83 1.87 -0.29
CA THR A 130 8.33 3.22 -0.55
C THR A 130 7.94 4.16 0.59
N LEU A 131 8.90 4.91 1.11
CA LEU A 131 8.67 5.95 2.11
C LEU A 131 8.65 7.31 1.45
N PHE A 132 7.63 8.11 1.76
CA PHE A 132 7.40 9.42 1.17
C PHE A 132 7.68 10.50 2.21
N PHE A 133 8.52 11.47 1.83
CA PHE A 133 8.95 12.57 2.68
C PHE A 133 8.76 13.89 1.98
N LYS A 134 8.45 14.94 2.75
CA LYS A 134 8.49 16.32 2.27
C LYS A 134 9.94 16.72 1.96
N ASP A 135 10.12 17.70 1.09
CA ASP A 135 11.42 18.27 0.72
C ASP A 135 12.21 18.83 1.91
N THR A 136 11.52 19.21 2.99
CA THR A 136 12.13 19.67 4.25
C THR A 136 12.67 18.55 5.14
N ALA A 137 12.52 17.27 4.77
CA ALA A 137 12.94 16.16 5.62
C ALA A 137 14.47 16.07 5.75
N THR A 138 14.94 15.83 6.96
CA THR A 138 16.38 15.66 7.23
C THR A 138 16.81 14.21 7.07
N THR A 139 18.12 13.98 6.92
CA THR A 139 18.71 12.64 6.96
C THR A 139 18.42 11.91 8.28
N ARG A 140 18.27 12.67 9.39
CA ARG A 140 17.87 12.12 10.69
C ARG A 140 16.43 11.62 10.67
N ASP A 141 15.51 12.31 10.01
CA ASP A 141 14.11 11.88 9.89
C ASP A 141 14.00 10.57 9.10
N ILE A 142 14.75 10.49 7.99
CA ILE A 142 14.87 9.27 7.19
C ILE A 142 15.41 8.11 8.04
N ASN A 143 16.49 8.34 8.79
CA ASN A 143 17.09 7.30 9.62
C ASN A 143 16.14 6.82 10.73
N ARG A 144 15.37 7.72 11.34
CA ARG A 144 14.34 7.36 12.33
C ARG A 144 13.27 6.46 11.71
N ALA A 145 12.79 6.76 10.51
CA ALA A 145 11.82 5.93 9.82
C ALA A 145 12.37 4.54 9.46
N GLN A 146 13.65 4.45 9.03
CA GLN A 146 14.31 3.17 8.77
C GLN A 146 14.44 2.32 10.04
N ILE A 147 14.85 2.93 11.17
CA ILE A 147 14.90 2.24 12.47
C ILE A 147 13.51 1.79 12.90
N TYR A 148 12.48 2.60 12.68
CA TYR A 148 11.09 2.22 12.97
C TYR A 148 10.64 1.02 12.13
N ALA A 149 10.88 1.04 10.82
CA ALA A 149 10.59 -0.07 9.92
C ALA A 149 11.31 -1.36 10.35
N TRP A 150 12.59 -1.27 10.70
CA TRP A 150 13.35 -2.41 11.22
C TRP A 150 12.74 -2.97 12.51
N ARG A 151 12.40 -2.10 13.47
CA ARG A 151 11.75 -2.52 14.74
C ARG A 151 10.37 -3.14 14.53
N LYS A 152 9.66 -2.76 13.46
CA LYS A 152 8.35 -3.31 13.09
C LYS A 152 8.42 -4.60 12.27
N GLY A 153 9.63 -5.10 11.98
CA GLY A 153 9.82 -6.36 11.27
C GLY A 153 9.67 -6.25 9.75
N ILE A 154 9.78 -5.04 9.19
CA ILE A 154 9.78 -4.85 7.74
C ILE A 154 11.00 -5.57 7.13
N LYS A 155 10.74 -6.39 6.10
CA LYS A 155 11.77 -7.20 5.43
C LYS A 155 12.68 -6.35 4.54
N THR A 156 12.13 -5.40 3.79
CA THR A 156 12.88 -4.57 2.82
C THR A 156 12.27 -3.17 2.70
N ILE A 157 13.11 -2.19 2.35
CA ILE A 157 12.70 -0.84 1.93
C ILE A 157 13.15 -0.68 0.49
N TYR A 158 12.24 -0.27 -0.40
CA TYR A 158 12.49 -0.14 -1.82
C TYR A 158 13.07 1.24 -2.17
N TYR A 159 12.33 2.32 -1.87
CA TYR A 159 12.77 3.69 -2.13
C TYR A 159 12.39 4.64 -0.99
N ILE A 160 13.17 5.71 -0.89
CA ILE A 160 12.82 6.92 -0.16
C ILE A 160 12.58 8.01 -1.20
N ARG A 161 11.36 8.52 -1.25
CA ARG A 161 10.93 9.55 -2.21
C ARG A 161 10.73 10.87 -1.48
N LEU A 162 11.49 11.87 -1.88
CA LEU A 162 11.27 13.26 -1.47
C LEU A 162 10.27 13.91 -2.43
N ARG A 163 9.36 14.74 -1.90
CA ARG A 163 8.45 15.54 -2.73
C ARG A 163 9.33 16.49 -3.55
N GLN A 164 9.21 16.42 -4.86
CA GLN A 164 9.84 17.38 -5.76
C GLN A 164 8.77 18.39 -6.16
N LEU A 165 9.06 19.68 -5.96
CA LEU A 165 8.23 20.74 -6.51
C LEU A 165 8.22 20.63 -8.04
N ALA A 166 7.09 21.00 -8.66
CA ALA A 166 7.03 21.13 -10.11
C ALA A 166 8.10 22.14 -10.57
N LEU A 167 8.77 21.85 -11.68
CA LEU A 167 9.68 22.82 -12.30
C LEU A 167 8.87 24.05 -12.71
N GLU A 168 9.33 25.26 -12.37
CA GLU A 168 8.70 26.50 -12.82
C GLU A 168 8.43 26.47 -14.33
N GLY A 169 7.25 26.94 -14.75
CA GLY A 169 6.81 26.92 -16.16
C GLY A 169 6.15 25.61 -16.62
N THR A 170 5.89 24.69 -15.69
CA THR A 170 5.15 23.45 -15.97
C THR A 170 3.72 23.46 -15.42
N GLU A 171 3.16 24.59 -15.02
CA GLU A 171 1.77 24.65 -14.51
C GLU A 171 0.75 24.66 -15.66
N VAL A 172 -0.42 24.03 -15.47
CA VAL A 172 -1.55 24.17 -16.40
C VAL A 172 -2.49 25.20 -15.84
N ASP A 173 -2.60 26.32 -16.55
CA ASP A 173 -3.44 27.44 -16.17
C ASP A 173 -4.92 26.99 -16.10
N GLY A 174 -5.55 27.15 -14.93
CA GLY A 174 -6.97 26.85 -14.71
C GLY A 174 -7.34 25.48 -14.11
N CYS A 175 -6.39 24.59 -13.79
CA CYS A 175 -6.70 23.33 -13.09
C CYS A 175 -6.18 23.34 -11.64
N VAL A 176 -7.07 23.65 -10.70
CA VAL A 176 -6.78 23.68 -9.25
C VAL A 176 -6.30 22.31 -8.75
N SER A 177 -6.81 21.22 -9.32
CA SER A 177 -6.44 19.83 -8.96
C SER A 177 -5.18 19.31 -9.65
N CYS A 178 -4.62 20.05 -10.60
CA CYS A 178 -3.42 19.68 -11.37
C CYS A 178 -2.16 20.39 -10.84
N MET A 179 -2.29 21.18 -9.77
CA MET A 179 -1.16 21.72 -9.03
C MET A 179 -0.64 20.62 -8.10
N LEU A 180 0.63 20.26 -8.26
CA LEU A 180 1.31 19.20 -7.51
C LEU A 180 1.67 19.63 -6.09
#